data_AF-A0A925JUR7-F1
#
_entry.id   AF-A0A925JUR7-F1
#
_cell.length_a   1.000
_cell.length_b   1.000
_cell.length_c   1.000
_cell.angle_alpha   90.00
_cell.angle_beta   90.00
_cell.angle_gamma   90.00
#
_symmetry.space_group_name_H-M   'P 1'
#
loop_
_entity.id
_entity.type
_entity.pdbx_description
1 polymer ?
#
loop_
_entity_poly.entity_id
_entity_poly.type
_entity_poly.pdbx_seq_one_letter_code
_entity_poly.pdbx_strand_id
1 'polypeptide(L)'
;MNSADDSIKAVNLGAMTKELAKQALGDRVKDVVDTLRPPDLGAIAEGVTSGAKPAPAPDAGPGMVIVGQIQAMQNALKDDQELVVLCNTNLESLRVLEIFLPSPRVAVLTGVDLNQVVTRVVASVDTLQLTCKPMPAQPGTKPVRLRFVVPRPPV
;
A
#
# COMPACT_ATOMS: atom_id res chain seq x y z
N MET A 1 -22.21 21.91 64.49
CA MET A 1 -21.73 20.56 64.85
C MET A 1 -22.47 19.55 63.98
N ASN A 2 -21.69 18.78 63.21
CA ASN A 2 -21.92 17.44 62.62
C ASN A 2 -23.14 17.27 61.67
N SER A 3 -22.97 17.10 60.36
CA SER A 3 -22.40 15.95 59.60
C SER A 3 -23.25 14.67 59.69
N ALA A 4 -24.03 14.41 58.65
CA ALA A 4 -24.44 13.10 58.11
C ALA A 4 -25.52 13.33 57.03
N ASP A 5 -25.23 13.09 55.75
CA ASP A 5 -25.70 11.90 55.04
C ASP A 5 -25.32 12.03 53.55
N ASP A 6 -24.08 11.64 53.28
CA ASP A 6 -23.46 11.62 51.96
C ASP A 6 -23.63 10.20 51.41
N SER A 7 -24.79 9.91 50.79
CA SER A 7 -25.09 8.56 50.28
C SER A 7 -26.22 8.52 49.24
N ILE A 8 -26.08 9.22 48.11
CA ILE A 8 -26.76 8.82 46.86
C ILE A 8 -25.75 8.80 45.71
N LYS A 9 -25.14 7.62 45.55
CA LYS A 9 -24.70 6.99 44.31
C LYS A 9 -24.73 7.89 43.06
N ALA A 10 -23.66 8.64 42.85
CA ALA A 10 -23.24 9.04 41.51
C ALA A 10 -22.74 7.78 40.77
N VAL A 11 -23.68 6.92 40.38
CA VAL A 11 -23.41 5.83 39.45
C VAL A 11 -22.94 6.49 38.16
N ASN A 12 -21.73 6.12 37.77
CA ASN A 12 -20.98 6.61 36.64
C ASN A 12 -21.72 6.31 35.33
N LEU A 13 -22.73 7.13 35.02
CA LEU A 13 -23.64 6.96 33.88
C LEU A 13 -22.85 6.94 32.55
N GLY A 14 -21.79 7.75 32.47
CA GLY A 14 -20.87 7.77 31.33
C GLY A 14 -20.06 6.48 31.15
N ALA A 15 -19.77 5.75 32.24
CA ALA A 15 -19.12 4.44 32.16
C ALA A 15 -20.10 3.35 31.70
N MET A 16 -21.37 3.41 32.14
CA MET A 16 -22.40 2.45 31.71
C MET A 16 -22.76 2.57 30.23
N THR A 17 -22.84 3.79 29.67
CA THR A 17 -23.11 3.97 28.24
C THR A 17 -21.95 3.47 27.36
N LYS A 18 -20.71 3.60 27.84
CA LYS A 18 -19.51 3.15 27.12
C LYS A 18 -19.39 1.62 27.12
N GLU A 19 -19.76 0.95 28.22
CA GLU A 19 -19.74 -0.52 28.26
C GLU A 19 -20.91 -1.16 27.51
N LEU A 20 -22.09 -0.55 27.51
CA LEU A 20 -23.20 -0.99 26.66
C LEU A 20 -22.87 -0.85 25.16
N ALA A 21 -22.21 0.25 24.76
CA ALA A 21 -21.76 0.44 23.39
C ALA A 21 -20.64 -0.54 22.99
N LYS A 22 -19.72 -0.86 23.91
CA LYS A 22 -18.65 -1.85 23.67
C LYS A 22 -19.19 -3.27 23.53
N GLN A 23 -20.16 -3.67 24.35
CA GLN A 23 -20.74 -5.02 24.27
C GLN A 23 -21.58 -5.20 22.99
N ALA A 24 -22.36 -4.19 22.59
CA ALA A 24 -23.21 -4.30 21.40
C ALA A 24 -22.44 -4.30 20.06
N LEU A 25 -21.29 -3.63 19.98
CA LEU A 25 -20.41 -3.68 18.80
C LEU A 25 -19.45 -4.87 18.84
N GLY A 26 -18.89 -5.19 20.02
CA GLY A 26 -17.86 -6.21 20.16
C GLY A 26 -18.32 -7.58 19.71
N ASP A 27 -19.52 -7.99 20.13
CA ASP A 27 -20.06 -9.31 19.81
C ASP A 27 -20.45 -9.43 18.33
N ARG A 28 -21.03 -8.37 17.75
CA ARG A 28 -21.39 -8.34 16.32
C ARG A 28 -20.17 -8.29 15.39
N VAL A 29 -19.12 -7.57 15.77
CA VAL A 29 -17.88 -7.51 14.99
C VAL A 29 -17.15 -8.86 15.05
N LYS A 30 -17.14 -9.52 16.20
CA LYS A 30 -16.50 -10.83 16.35
C LYS A 30 -17.21 -11.92 15.54
N ASP A 31 -18.54 -11.96 15.59
CA ASP A 31 -19.34 -12.93 14.82
C ASP A 31 -19.19 -12.74 13.30
N VAL A 32 -19.17 -11.49 12.82
CA VAL A 32 -18.95 -11.21 11.40
C VAL A 32 -17.51 -11.53 10.98
N VAL A 33 -16.52 -11.29 11.85
CA VAL A 33 -15.11 -11.59 11.58
C VAL A 33 -14.84 -13.10 11.55
N ASP A 34 -15.46 -13.89 12.42
CA ASP A 34 -15.30 -15.35 12.41
C ASP A 34 -16.04 -16.00 11.24
N THR A 35 -17.19 -15.46 10.83
CA THR A 35 -17.95 -15.99 9.68
C THR A 35 -17.27 -15.68 8.33
N LEU A 36 -16.49 -14.60 8.26
CA LEU A 36 -15.75 -14.19 7.07
C LEU A 36 -14.27 -14.60 7.09
N ARG A 37 -13.84 -15.45 8.04
CA ARG A 37 -12.46 -15.93 8.13
C ARG A 37 -12.28 -17.18 7.27
N PRO A 38 -11.74 -17.10 6.04
CA PRO A 38 -11.30 -18.28 5.30
C PRO A 38 -10.22 -19.04 6.09
N PRO A 39 -10.17 -20.38 5.95
CA PRO A 39 -9.37 -21.28 6.80
C PRO A 39 -7.85 -21.07 6.73
N ASP A 40 -7.34 -20.32 5.75
CA ASP A 40 -5.90 -20.12 5.53
C ASP A 40 -5.32 -18.84 6.17
N LEU A 41 -6.10 -18.13 6.99
CA LEU A 41 -5.63 -16.88 7.59
C LEU A 41 -4.56 -17.05 8.68
N GLY A 42 -4.45 -18.24 9.29
CA GLY A 42 -3.39 -18.54 10.26
C GLY A 42 -1.99 -18.46 9.63
N ALA A 43 -1.86 -18.96 8.40
CA ALA A 43 -0.58 -18.98 7.68
C ALA A 43 -0.14 -17.57 7.22
N ILE A 44 -1.07 -16.66 6.93
CA ILE A 44 -0.71 -15.28 6.58
C ILE A 44 -0.38 -14.43 7.81
N ALA A 45 -0.99 -14.72 8.96
CA ALA A 45 -0.75 -13.96 10.19
C ALA A 45 0.67 -14.19 10.73
N GLU A 46 1.21 -15.41 10.59
CA GLU A 46 2.61 -15.72 10.92
C GLU A 46 3.62 -15.08 9.95
N GLY A 47 3.22 -14.85 8.69
CA GLY A 47 4.05 -14.16 7.70
C GLY A 47 4.18 -12.64 7.97
N VAL A 48 3.15 -12.01 8.51
CA VAL A 48 3.12 -10.56 8.79
C VAL A 48 3.93 -10.19 10.03
N THR A 49 4.11 -11.10 11.00
CA THR A 49 4.88 -10.84 12.22
C THR A 49 6.38 -11.13 12.08
N SER A 50 6.81 -11.81 11.00
CA SER A 50 8.17 -12.31 10.85
C SER A 50 9.07 -11.50 9.90
N GLY A 51 8.61 -10.34 9.41
CA GLY A 51 9.37 -9.54 8.43
C GLY A 51 9.63 -10.30 7.11
N ALA A 52 8.79 -11.29 6.80
CA ALA A 52 8.94 -12.11 5.62
C ALA A 52 8.67 -11.26 4.36
N LYS A 53 9.67 -11.21 3.48
CA LYS A 53 9.59 -10.63 2.14
C LYS A 53 8.34 -11.18 1.44
N PRO A 54 7.51 -10.34 0.78
CA PRO A 54 6.30 -10.84 0.11
C PRO A 54 6.70 -11.92 -0.90
N ALA A 55 6.25 -13.15 -0.67
CA ALA A 55 6.38 -14.19 -1.66
C ALA A 55 5.50 -13.78 -2.87
N PRO A 56 6.01 -13.88 -4.11
CA PRO A 56 5.18 -13.62 -5.27
C PRO A 56 3.98 -14.56 -5.24
N ALA A 57 2.78 -14.03 -5.49
CA ALA A 57 1.59 -14.86 -5.67
C ALA A 57 1.88 -15.90 -6.78
N PRO A 58 1.47 -17.18 -6.62
CA PRO A 58 1.94 -18.28 -7.45
C PRO A 58 1.73 -18.13 -8.97
N ASP A 59 0.88 -17.21 -9.42
CA ASP A 59 0.55 -16.97 -10.83
C ASP A 59 0.66 -15.50 -11.27
N ALA A 60 1.41 -14.67 -10.55
CA ALA A 60 1.65 -13.30 -10.96
C ALA A 60 2.55 -13.26 -12.22
N GLY A 61 2.00 -12.88 -13.37
CA GLY A 61 2.79 -12.67 -14.60
C GLY A 61 3.93 -11.66 -14.38
N PRO A 62 5.01 -11.71 -15.18
CA PRO A 62 6.27 -11.01 -14.88
C PRO A 62 6.09 -9.49 -14.69
N GLY A 63 5.16 -8.86 -15.42
CA GLY A 63 4.85 -7.44 -15.21
C GLY A 63 4.33 -7.14 -13.79
N MET A 64 3.48 -8.02 -13.24
CA MET A 64 2.95 -7.89 -11.88
C MET A 64 4.05 -8.06 -10.83
N VAL A 65 5.01 -8.96 -11.07
CA VAL A 65 6.17 -9.13 -10.18
C VAL A 65 7.02 -7.86 -10.14
N ILE A 66 7.30 -7.26 -11.30
CA ILE A 66 8.03 -5.98 -11.38
C ILE A 66 7.27 -4.88 -10.63
N VAL A 67 5.97 -4.73 -10.87
CA VAL A 67 5.15 -3.72 -10.19
C VAL A 67 5.14 -3.94 -8.68
N GLY A 68 4.94 -5.17 -8.22
CA GLY A 68 4.95 -5.51 -6.80
C GLY A 68 6.27 -5.16 -6.13
N GLN A 69 7.40 -5.42 -6.81
CA GLN A 69 8.72 -5.05 -6.29
C GLN A 69 8.89 -3.53 -6.18
N ILE A 70 8.48 -2.75 -7.19
CA ILE A 70 8.59 -1.29 -7.17
C ILE A 70 7.64 -0.69 -6.11
N GLN A 71 6.43 -1.23 -5.96
CA GLN A 71 5.49 -0.84 -4.92
C GLN A 71 6.07 -1.10 -3.52
N ALA A 72 6.66 -2.28 -3.30
CA ALA A 72 7.32 -2.60 -2.03
C ALA A 72 8.47 -1.62 -1.73
N MET A 73 9.30 -1.30 -2.73
CA MET A 73 10.36 -0.30 -2.59
C MET A 73 9.80 1.08 -2.23
N GLN A 74 8.72 1.51 -2.87
CA GLN A 74 8.10 2.81 -2.61
C GLN A 74 7.48 2.89 -1.21
N ASN A 75 6.82 1.82 -0.76
CA ASN A 75 6.16 1.75 0.54
C ASN A 75 7.14 1.72 1.71
N ALA A 76 8.38 1.27 1.47
CA ALA A 76 9.44 1.28 2.47
C ALA A 76 10.07 2.67 2.70
N LEU A 77 9.74 3.66 1.86
CA LEU A 77 10.31 5.00 1.96
C LEU A 77 9.57 5.87 2.97
N LYS A 78 10.35 6.68 3.69
CA LYS A 78 9.82 7.71 4.60
C LYS A 78 9.09 8.82 3.85
N ASP A 79 8.41 9.69 4.60
CA ASP A 79 7.65 10.82 4.05
C ASP A 79 8.53 11.96 3.50
N ASP A 80 9.83 11.95 3.79
CA ASP A 80 10.82 12.86 3.24
C ASP A 80 11.60 12.25 2.06
N GLN A 81 11.18 11.07 1.59
CA GLN A 81 11.85 10.31 0.53
C GLN A 81 10.89 9.96 -0.61
N GLU A 82 11.45 9.89 -1.80
CA GLU A 82 10.76 9.42 -3.01
C GLU A 82 11.56 8.35 -3.75
N LEU A 83 10.85 7.52 -4.51
CA LEU A 83 11.46 6.51 -5.35
C LEU A 83 11.58 7.07 -6.77
N VAL A 84 12.80 7.42 -7.17
CA VAL A 84 13.08 7.84 -8.54
C VAL A 84 13.26 6.60 -9.39
N VAL A 85 12.35 6.38 -10.34
CA VAL A 85 12.45 5.30 -11.32
C VAL A 85 12.83 5.86 -12.67
N LEU A 86 13.93 5.35 -13.22
CA LEU A 86 14.45 5.73 -14.52
C LEU A 86 14.29 4.57 -15.49
N CYS A 87 13.75 4.85 -16.67
CA CYS A 87 13.85 3.97 -17.82
C CYS A 87 14.83 4.58 -18.80
N ASN A 88 15.86 3.82 -19.16
CA ASN A 88 16.85 4.24 -20.13
C ASN A 88 16.60 3.47 -21.42
N THR A 89 16.32 4.19 -22.49
CA THR A 89 16.41 3.66 -23.85
C THR A 89 17.77 4.04 -24.41
N ASN A 90 18.10 3.56 -25.61
CA ASN A 90 19.39 3.87 -26.24
C ASN A 90 19.59 5.36 -26.53
N LEU A 91 18.52 6.16 -26.54
CA LEU A 91 18.54 7.57 -26.94
C LEU A 91 18.06 8.50 -25.82
N GLU A 92 17.22 8.01 -24.90
CA GLU A 92 16.51 8.85 -23.94
C GLU A 92 16.55 8.24 -22.53
N SER A 93 16.56 9.10 -21.51
CA SER A 93 16.28 8.70 -20.13
C SER A 93 14.97 9.34 -19.70
N LEU A 94 14.06 8.49 -19.21
CA LEU A 94 12.73 8.85 -18.76
C LEU A 94 12.65 8.73 -17.25
N ARG A 95 12.33 9.82 -16.55
CA ARG A 95 11.87 9.73 -15.16
C ARG A 95 10.42 9.29 -15.15
N VAL A 96 10.20 8.04 -14.77
CA VAL A 96 8.87 7.41 -14.73
C VAL A 96 8.05 8.00 -13.60
N LEU A 97 6.78 8.31 -13.90
CA LEU A 97 5.78 8.80 -12.96
C LEU A 97 4.60 7.82 -12.83
N GLU A 98 4.40 6.99 -13.86
CA GLU A 98 3.34 6.01 -13.91
C GLU A 98 3.75 4.75 -14.68
N ILE A 99 3.32 3.60 -14.19
CA ILE A 99 3.44 2.31 -14.85
C ILE A 99 2.04 1.77 -15.12
N PHE A 100 1.69 1.63 -16.39
CA PHE A 100 0.48 0.96 -16.85
C PHE A 100 0.84 -0.39 -17.47
N LEU A 101 0.21 -1.45 -16.99
CA LEU A 101 0.31 -2.78 -17.56
C LEU A 101 -1.00 -3.09 -18.31
N PRO A 102 -1.09 -2.86 -19.63
CA PRO A 102 -2.26 -3.27 -20.42
C PRO A 102 -2.42 -4.80 -20.46
N SER A 103 -1.32 -5.54 -20.31
CA SER A 103 -1.30 -7.00 -20.20
C SER A 103 -0.11 -7.43 -19.33
N PRO A 104 -0.03 -8.70 -18.89
CA PRO A 104 1.11 -9.18 -18.10
C PRO A 104 2.47 -9.13 -18.81
N ARG A 105 2.50 -8.95 -20.14
CA ARG A 105 3.71 -8.98 -20.98
C ARG A 105 4.14 -7.62 -21.53
N VAL A 106 3.30 -6.59 -21.41
CA VAL A 106 3.56 -5.26 -21.98
C VAL A 106 3.47 -4.23 -20.87
N ALA A 107 4.46 -3.36 -20.80
CA ALA A 107 4.47 -2.20 -19.91
C ALA A 107 4.44 -0.90 -20.72
N VAL A 108 3.65 0.05 -20.24
CA VAL A 108 3.61 1.43 -20.72
C VAL A 108 4.04 2.32 -19.58
N LEU A 109 5.22 2.93 -19.72
CA LEU A 109 5.77 3.85 -18.75
C LEU A 109 5.44 5.27 -19.19
N THR A 110 4.80 6.05 -18.33
CA THR A 110 4.59 7.48 -18.57
C THR A 110 5.48 8.27 -17.62
N GLY A 111 6.19 9.26 -18.14
CA GLY A 111 7.13 10.05 -17.36
C GLY A 111 7.51 11.35 -18.06
N VAL A 112 8.56 12.00 -17.56
CA VAL A 112 9.18 13.16 -18.18
C VAL A 112 10.60 12.84 -18.60
N ASP A 113 10.98 13.26 -19.81
CA ASP A 113 12.34 13.11 -20.33
C ASP A 113 13.25 14.24 -19.81
N LEU A 114 14.49 14.28 -20.31
CA LEU A 114 15.45 15.33 -19.97
C LEU A 114 15.00 16.74 -20.42
N ASN A 115 14.14 16.83 -21.43
CA ASN A 115 13.59 18.08 -21.95
C ASN A 115 12.30 18.50 -21.23
N GLN A 116 11.92 17.81 -20.14
CA GLN A 116 10.66 18.02 -19.41
C GLN A 116 9.41 17.76 -20.27
N VAL A 117 9.54 16.94 -21.31
CA VAL A 117 8.43 16.54 -22.18
C VAL A 117 7.81 15.25 -21.65
N VAL A 118 6.48 15.25 -21.54
CA VAL A 118 5.73 14.04 -21.16
C VAL A 118 5.91 12.99 -22.24
N THR A 119 6.53 11.88 -21.87
CA THR A 119 6.94 10.82 -22.79
C THR A 119 6.38 9.48 -22.34
N ARG A 120 6.03 8.63 -23.31
CA ARG A 120 5.57 7.27 -23.07
C ARG A 120 6.50 6.25 -23.72
N VAL A 121 7.00 5.33 -22.91
CA VAL A 121 7.78 4.18 -23.39
C VAL A 121 6.88 2.95 -23.36
N VAL A 122 6.75 2.28 -24.50
CA VAL A 122 6.04 1.00 -24.62
C VAL A 122 7.07 -0.08 -24.82
N ALA A 123 7.13 -1.05 -23.91
CA ALA A 123 8.13 -2.10 -23.93
C ALA A 123 7.54 -3.47 -23.57
N SER A 124 8.15 -4.52 -24.11
CA SER A 124 7.98 -5.86 -23.56
C SER A 124 8.55 -5.89 -22.15
N VAL A 125 7.84 -6.57 -21.25
CA VAL A 125 8.30 -6.81 -19.88
C VAL A 125 9.66 -7.54 -19.87
N ASP A 126 9.91 -8.42 -20.84
CA ASP A 126 11.14 -9.23 -20.92
C ASP A 126 12.40 -8.39 -21.21
N THR A 127 12.22 -7.25 -21.87
CA THR A 127 13.32 -6.32 -22.23
C THR A 127 13.34 -5.09 -21.33
N LEU A 128 12.40 -4.97 -20.40
CA LEU A 128 12.23 -3.77 -19.59
C LEU A 128 13.35 -3.68 -18.55
N GLN A 129 14.11 -2.58 -18.62
CA GLN A 129 15.11 -2.27 -17.60
C GLN A 129 14.76 -0.96 -16.91
N LEU A 130 14.65 -1.03 -15.59
CA LEU A 130 14.32 0.09 -14.72
C LEU A 130 15.39 0.23 -13.65
N THR A 131 15.88 1.46 -13.47
CA THR A 131 16.75 1.81 -12.35
C THR A 131 15.91 2.48 -11.27
N CYS A 132 15.82 1.89 -10.09
CA CYS A 132 15.04 2.40 -8.96
C CYS A 132 15.97 2.97 -7.89
N LYS A 133 15.84 4.26 -7.55
CA LYS A 133 16.72 4.98 -6.63
C LYS A 133 15.90 5.70 -5.54
N PRO A 134 15.98 5.28 -4.27
CA PRO A 134 15.51 6.09 -3.14
C PRO A 134 16.29 7.41 -3.09
N MET A 135 15.59 8.53 -3.04
CA MET A 135 16.19 9.87 -2.98
C MET A 135 15.45 10.72 -1.95
N PRO A 136 16.13 11.67 -1.29
CA PRO A 136 15.43 12.73 -0.55
C PRO A 136 14.47 13.48 -1.47
N ALA A 137 13.28 13.78 -0.98
CA ALA A 137 12.32 14.62 -1.69
C ALA A 137 12.90 16.03 -1.88
N GLN A 138 12.50 16.69 -2.97
CA GLN A 138 12.96 18.05 -3.23
C GLN A 138 12.42 19.00 -2.14
N PRO A 139 13.26 19.87 -1.54
CA PRO A 139 12.83 20.75 -0.46
C PRO A 139 11.60 21.59 -0.83
N GLY A 140 10.61 21.64 0.06
CA GLY A 140 9.38 22.41 -0.16
C GLY A 140 8.35 21.75 -1.08
N THR A 141 8.57 20.50 -1.52
CA THR A 141 7.64 19.75 -2.37
C THR A 141 7.22 18.44 -1.71
N LYS A 142 6.04 17.94 -2.09
CA LYS A 142 5.60 16.60 -1.67
C LYS A 142 6.40 15.55 -2.46
N PRO A 143 6.92 14.48 -1.81
CA PRO A 143 7.60 13.40 -2.51
C PRO A 143 6.71 12.81 -3.60
N VAL A 144 7.28 12.61 -4.78
CA VAL A 144 6.56 12.03 -5.91
C VAL A 144 6.38 10.54 -5.68
N ARG A 145 5.14 10.07 -5.84
CA ARG A 145 4.80 8.64 -5.75
C ARG A 145 4.38 8.15 -7.14
N LEU A 146 4.92 7.01 -7.55
CA LEU A 146 4.56 6.33 -8.78
C LEU A 146 3.11 5.87 -8.73
N ARG A 147 2.41 6.10 -9.84
CA ARG A 147 1.08 5.53 -10.07
C ARG A 147 1.21 4.17 -10.75
N PHE A 148 0.42 3.20 -10.30
CA PHE A 148 0.36 1.88 -10.91
C PHE A 148 -1.05 1.63 -11.42
N VAL A 149 -1.16 1.26 -12.70
CA VAL A 149 -2.41 0.85 -13.34
C VAL A 149 -2.21 -0.57 -13.82
N VAL A 150 -2.78 -1.53 -13.10
CA VAL A 150 -2.63 -2.96 -13.39
C VAL A 150 -3.94 -3.56 -13.91
N PRO A 151 -3.91 -4.64 -14.71
CA PRO A 151 -5.12 -5.31 -15.14
C PRO A 151 -5.92 -5.76 -13.93
N ARG A 152 -7.24 -5.52 -13.95
CA ARG A 152 -8.14 -6.13 -12.98
C ARG A 152 -8.43 -7.57 -13.43
N PRO A 153 -8.51 -8.53 -12.50
CA PRO A 153 -9.03 -9.85 -12.82
C PRO A 153 -10.41 -9.73 -13.47
N PRO A 154 -10.73 -10.54 -14.49
CA PRO A 154 -12.11 -10.64 -14.95
C PRO A 154 -12.99 -11.09 -13.78
N VAL A 155 -14.11 -10.38 -13.59
CA VAL A 155 -15.15 -10.68 -12.57
C VAL A 155 -15.99 -11.86 -13.03
#